data_AF-A0A933IGP1-F1
#
_entry.id   AF-A0A933IGP1-F1
#
_cell.length_a   1.000
_cell.length_b   1.000
_cell.length_c   1.000
_cell.angle_alpha   90.00
_cell.angle_beta   90.00
_cell.angle_gamma   90.00
#
_symmetry.space_group_name_H-M   'P 1'
#
loop_
_entity.id
_entity.type
_entity.pdbx_description
1 polymer ?
#
loop_
_entity_poly.entity_id
_entity_poly.type
_entity_poly.pdbx_seq_one_letter_code
_entity_poly.pdbx_strand_id
1 'polypeptide(L)' 'MSILDDILHRTRADVLERRSRAPLSELSARCRDLPPPRDHLGALRRDGGQDGRRGGSIRLIAEVKKASPSKGVIR' A
#
# COMPACT_ATOMS: atom_id res chain seq x y z
N MET A 1 0.84 26.08 -0.96
CA MET A 1 0.33 24.71 -0.74
C MET A 1 0.87 23.83 -1.85
N SER A 2 1.36 22.66 -1.48
CA SER A 2 1.85 21.63 -2.39
C SER A 2 0.76 20.60 -2.70
N ILE A 3 0.94 19.80 -3.77
CA ILE A 3 0.05 18.66 -4.08
C ILE A 3 -0.04 17.71 -2.87
N LEU A 4 1.04 17.56 -2.10
CA LEU A 4 1.02 16.74 -0.88
C LEU A 4 0.11 17.34 0.19
N ASP A 5 0.11 18.66 0.37
CA ASP A 5 -0.77 19.34 1.32
C ASP A 5 -2.24 19.11 0.98
N ASP A 6 -2.58 19.18 -0.32
CA ASP A 6 -3.95 18.94 -0.80
C ASP A 6 -4.38 17.49 -0.57
N ILE A 7 -3.49 16.52 -0.84
CA ILE A 7 -3.72 15.10 -0.55
C ILE A 7 -3.98 14.90 0.94
N LEU A 8 -3.18 15.50 1.81
CA LEU A 8 -3.32 15.37 3.26
C LEU A 8 -4.60 16.02 3.77
N HIS A 9 -4.96 17.20 3.26
CA HIS A 9 -6.20 17.87 3.62
C HIS A 9 -7.42 17.00 3.31
N ARG A 10 -7.50 16.49 2.06
CA ARG A 10 -8.59 15.60 1.64
C ARG A 10 -8.59 14.29 2.40
N THR A 11 -7.44 13.65 2.57
CA THR A 11 -7.33 12.34 3.26
C THR A 11 -7.82 12.42 4.70
N ARG A 12 -7.56 13.54 5.40
CA ARG A 12 -8.07 13.74 6.77
C ARG A 12 -9.60 13.79 6.81
N ALA A 13 -10.22 14.51 5.87
CA ALA A 13 -11.68 14.55 5.74
C ALA A 13 -12.25 13.16 5.43
N ASP A 14 -11.67 12.44 4.46
CA ASP A 14 -12.07 11.07 4.10
C ASP A 14 -11.97 10.11 5.30
N VAL A 15 -10.92 10.22 6.12
CA VAL A 15 -10.75 9.38 7.32
C VAL A 15 -11.84 9.66 8.35
N LEU A 16 -12.18 10.94 8.58
CA LEU A 16 -13.25 11.31 9.51
C LEU A 16 -14.61 10.76 9.05
N GLU A 17 -14.94 10.93 7.77
CA GLU A 17 -16.18 10.40 7.18
C GLU A 17 -16.23 8.87 7.26
N ARG A 18 -15.14 8.17 6.95
CA ARG A 18 -15.13 6.69 7.01
C ARG A 18 -15.20 6.16 8.42
N ARG A 19 -14.59 6.84 9.40
CA ARG A 19 -14.67 6.47 10.82
C ARG A 19 -16.08 6.58 11.37
N SER A 20 -16.91 7.52 10.90
CA SER A 20 -18.30 7.62 11.33
C SER A 20 -19.17 6.49 10.77
N ARG A 21 -18.82 5.93 9.60
CA ARG A 21 -19.51 4.81 8.97
C ARG A 21 -19.08 3.44 9.49
N ALA A 22 -17.79 3.29 9.79
CA ALA A 22 -17.21 2.06 10.32
C ALA A 22 -16.26 2.44 11.48
N PRO A 23 -16.76 2.44 12.72
CA PRO A 23 -15.96 2.73 13.90
C PRO A 23 -14.76 1.80 14.00
N LEU A 24 -13.69 2.28 14.63
CA LEU A 24 -12.43 1.53 14.74
C LEU A 24 -12.63 0.16 15.40
N SER A 25 -13.49 0.05 16.41
CA SER A 25 -13.79 -1.21 17.09
C SER A 25 -14.39 -2.26 16.16
N GLU A 26 -15.34 -1.86 15.32
CA GLU A 26 -15.96 -2.74 14.31
C GLU A 26 -14.93 -3.15 13.25
N LEU A 27 -14.15 -2.19 12.75
CA LEU A 27 -13.08 -2.47 11.79
C LEU A 27 -12.06 -3.45 12.37
N SER A 28 -11.63 -3.25 13.62
CA SER A 28 -10.72 -4.16 14.31
C SER A 28 -11.33 -5.55 14.51
N ALA A 29 -12.62 -5.65 14.81
CA ALA A 29 -13.31 -6.93 14.91
C ALA A 29 -13.26 -7.68 13.57
N ARG A 30 -13.64 -7.01 12.48
CA ARG A 30 -13.60 -7.57 11.12
C ARG A 30 -12.19 -8.01 10.70
N CYS A 31 -11.17 -7.25 11.08
CA CYS A 31 -9.78 -7.60 10.78
C CYS A 31 -9.31 -8.88 11.47
N ARG A 32 -9.86 -9.23 12.65
CA ARG A 32 -9.50 -10.46 13.36
C ARG A 32 -10.00 -11.71 12.65
N ASP A 33 -11.09 -11.60 11.90
CA ASP A 33 -11.69 -12.72 11.17
C ASP A 33 -11.04 -12.93 9.79
N LEU A 34 -10.06 -12.09 9.41
CA LEU A 34 -9.33 -12.23 8.15
C LEU A 34 -8.28 -13.35 8.22
N PRO A 35 -7.97 -13.99 7.08
CA PRO A 35 -6.82 -14.90 7.00
C PRO A 35 -5.51 -14.21 7.39
N PRO A 36 -4.49 -14.98 7.82
CA PRO A 36 -3.17 -14.43 8.11
C PRO A 36 -2.60 -13.63 6.92
N PRO A 37 -1.87 -12.53 7.17
CA PRO A 37 -1.24 -11.76 6.11
C PRO A 37 -0.19 -12.61 5.37
N ARG A 38 -0.02 -12.35 4.08
CA ARG A 38 1.09 -12.92 3.30
C ARG A 38 2.40 -12.28 3.73
N ASP A 39 3.51 -13.04 3.66
CA ASP A 39 4.84 -12.52 3.95
C ASP A 39 5.37 -11.64 2.79
N HIS A 40 4.94 -10.37 2.80
CA HIS A 40 5.40 -9.38 1.82
C HIS A 40 6.90 -9.11 1.88
N LEU A 41 7.49 -9.14 3.08
CA LEU A 41 8.92 -8.85 3.23
C LEU A 41 9.76 -10.03 2.73
N GLY A 42 9.38 -11.27 3.07
CA GLY A 42 10.00 -12.48 2.54
C GLY A 42 9.93 -12.55 1.02
N ALA A 43 8.81 -12.15 0.41
CA ALA A 43 8.68 -12.10 -1.04
C ALA A 43 9.67 -11.12 -1.73
N LEU A 44 10.13 -10.09 -1.02
CA LEU A 44 11.05 -9.06 -1.54
C LEU A 44 12.51 -9.28 -1.13
N ARG A 45 12.74 -10.02 -0.04
CA ARG A 45 14.10 -10.37 0.43
C ARG A 45 14.82 -11.14 -0.68
N ARG A 46 16.08 -10.77 -0.90
CA ARG A 46 17.01 -11.51 -1.75
C ARG A 46 17.80 -12.46 -0.86
N ASP A 47 17.79 -13.74 -1.18
CA ASP A 47 18.72 -14.66 -0.55
C ASP A 47 20.14 -14.31 -1.03
N GLY A 48 21.06 -14.19 -0.08
CA GLY A 48 22.44 -13.81 -0.33
C GLY A 48 23.16 -14.87 -1.17
N GLY A 49 23.15 -14.70 -2.49
CA GLY A 49 24.08 -15.37 -3.37
C GLY A 49 25.49 -14.89 -3.06
N GLN A 50 26.21 -15.68 -2.27
CA GLN A 50 27.66 -15.67 -2.18
C GLN A 50 28.21 -15.61 -3.62
N ASP A 51 29.21 -14.76 -3.86
CA ASP A 51 29.95 -14.57 -5.12
C ASP A 51 29.50 -13.48 -6.10
N GLY A 52 28.68 -12.50 -5.67
CA GLY A 52 28.53 -11.23 -6.41
C GLY A 52 27.96 -11.35 -7.84
N ARG A 53 27.52 -12.55 -8.24
CA ARG A 53 26.85 -12.79 -9.51
C ARG A 53 25.39 -12.41 -9.35
N ARG A 54 24.92 -11.51 -10.22
CA ARG A 54 23.52 -11.07 -10.37
C ARG A 54 22.64 -12.22 -10.93
N GLY A 55 22.61 -13.36 -10.25
CA GLY A 55 21.94 -14.60 -10.69
C GLY A 55 20.58 -14.87 -10.04
N GLY A 56 20.02 -13.93 -9.26
CA GLY A 56 18.69 -14.06 -8.67
C GLY A 56 17.59 -13.45 -9.55
N SER A 57 16.41 -14.05 -9.55
CA SER A 57 15.24 -13.50 -10.26
C SER A 57 14.83 -12.12 -9.70
N ILE A 58 14.45 -11.20 -10.61
CA ILE A 58 13.94 -9.87 -10.25
C ILE A 58 12.69 -10.01 -9.38
N ARG A 59 12.60 -9.20 -8.32
CA ARG A 59 11.40 -9.05 -7.49
C ARG A 59 10.72 -7.73 -7.88
N LEU A 60 9.42 -7.78 -8.15
CA LEU A 60 8.64 -6.64 -8.64
C LEU A 60 7.46 -6.38 -7.71
N ILE A 61 7.30 -5.11 -7.30
CA ILE A 61 6.03 -4.60 -6.78
C ILE A 61 5.30 -3.98 -7.95
N ALA A 62 4.32 -4.71 -8.49
CA ALA A 62 3.48 -4.19 -9.57
C ALA A 62 2.40 -3.27 -8.99
N GLU A 63 2.38 -2.00 -9.41
CA GLU A 63 1.37 -1.03 -8.99
C GLU A 63 0.17 -1.05 -9.96
N VAL A 64 -1.05 -1.15 -9.41
CA VAL A 64 -2.29 -0.95 -10.17
C VAL A 64 -2.83 0.43 -9.82
N LYS A 65 -2.77 1.38 -10.77
CA LYS A 65 -3.12 2.79 -10.55
C LYS A 65 -3.89 3.41 -11.69
N LYS A 66 -5.06 3.96 -11.36
CA LYS A 66 -5.96 4.58 -12.34
C LYS A 66 -5.45 5.90 -12.91
N ALA A 67 -4.90 6.76 -12.05
CA ALA A 67 -4.48 8.11 -12.41
C ALA A 67 -3.37 8.62 -11.48
N SER A 68 -2.64 9.65 -11.89
CA SER A 68 -1.72 10.40 -11.02
C SER A 68 -1.83 11.92 -11.24
N PRO A 69 -1.49 12.76 -10.25
CA PRO A 69 -1.49 14.21 -10.42
C PRO A 69 -0.60 14.68 -11.58
N SER A 70 0.51 14.00 -11.84
CA SER A 70 1.48 14.39 -12.87
C SER A 70 1.19 13.83 -14.26
N LYS A 71 0.42 12.74 -14.37
CA LYS A 71 0.15 12.04 -15.64
C LYS A 71 -1.33 11.97 -16.03
N GLY A 72 -2.23 12.47 -15.18
CA GLY A 72 -3.67 12.34 -15.40
C GLY A 72 -4.11 10.88 -15.35
N VAL A 73 -5.10 10.51 -16.17
CA VAL A 73 -5.58 9.13 -16.29
C VAL A 73 -4.52 8.26 -16.98
N ILE A 74 -4.21 7.12 -16.38
CA ILE A 74 -3.27 6.12 -16.91
C ILE A 74 -4.06 5.00 -17.59
N ARG A 75 -4.94 4.32 -16.84
CA ARG A 75 -5.84 3.27 -17.32
C ARG A 75 -7.01 3.05 -16.36
#